data_AF-A0A368MC60-F1
#
_entry.id   AF-A0A368MC60-F1
#
_cell.length_a   1.000
_cell.length_b   1.000
_cell.length_c   1.000
_cell.angle_alpha   90.00
_cell.angle_beta   90.00
_cell.angle_gamma   90.00
#
_symmetry.space_group_name_H-M   'P 1'
#
loop_
_entity.id
_entity.type
_entity.pdbx_description
1 polymer ?
#
loop_
_entity_poly.entity_id
_entity_poly.type
_entity_poly.pdbx_seq_one_letter_code
_entity_poly.pdbx_strand_id
1 'polypeptide(L)' 'MNAIIQYILVFSALTIALVYLFKIFVWWPKKRTDKSCGNDDCGCH' A
#
# COMPACT_ATOMS: atom_id res chain seq x y z
N MET A 1 29.17 -1.07 -17.85
CA MET A 1 27.79 -1.28 -17.37
C MET A 1 27.73 -2.67 -16.78
N ASN A 2 27.84 -2.78 -15.45
CA ASN A 2 27.87 -4.09 -14.80
C ASN A 2 26.42 -4.52 -14.51
N ALA A 3 25.87 -5.40 -15.35
CA ALA A 3 24.48 -5.86 -15.26
C ALA A 3 24.15 -6.41 -13.86
N ILE A 4 25.14 -7.01 -13.19
CA ILE A 4 25.06 -7.54 -11.83
C ILE A 4 24.56 -6.47 -10.84
N ILE A 5 25.07 -5.25 -10.92
CA ILE A 5 24.70 -4.16 -9.99
C ILE A 5 23.25 -3.71 -10.24
N GLN A 6 22.80 -3.68 -11.50
CA GLN A 6 21.41 -3.32 -11.82
C GLN A 6 20.42 -4.38 -11.33
N TYR A 7 20.74 -5.68 -11.49
CA TYR A 7 19.91 -6.75 -10.93
C TYR A 7 19.78 -6.64 -9.42
N ILE A 8 20.86 -6.40 -8.69
CA ILE A 8 20.82 -6.25 -7.23
C ILE A 8 19.94 -5.06 -6.82
N LEU A 9 20.05 -3.93 -7.52
CA LEU A 9 19.24 -2.75 -7.24
C LEU A 9 17.75 -3.00 -7.51
N VAL A 10 17.44 -3.63 -8.65
CA VAL A 10 16.05 -3.95 -9.03
C VAL A 10 15.43 -4.97 -8.08
N PHE A 11 16.14 -6.06 -7.77
CA PHE A 11 15.65 -7.08 -6.84
C PHE A 11 15.46 -6.54 -5.43
N SER A 12 16.39 -5.71 -4.93
CA SER A 12 16.25 -5.09 -3.61
C SER A 12 15.09 -4.10 -3.56
N ALA A 13 14.93 -3.23 -4.57
CA ALA A 13 13.81 -2.29 -4.64
C ALA A 13 12.45 -3.02 -4.71
N LEU A 14 12.34 -4.07 -5.53
CA LEU A 14 11.12 -4.89 -5.62
C LEU A 14 10.82 -5.60 -4.30
N THR A 15 11.83 -6.17 -3.65
CA THR A 15 11.66 -6.85 -2.36
C THR A 15 11.17 -5.89 -1.28
N ILE A 16 11.76 -4.69 -1.20
CA ILE A 16 11.35 -3.64 -0.24
C ILE A 16 9.91 -3.19 -0.53
N ALA A 17 9.55 -2.98 -1.80
CA ALA A 17 8.21 -2.60 -2.19
C ALA A 17 7.16 -3.67 -1.79
N LEU A 18 7.46 -4.94 -2.05
CA LEU A 18 6.59 -6.04 -1.65
C LEU A 18 6.47 -6.14 -0.13
N VAL A 19 7.58 -6.06 0.62
CA VAL A 19 7.55 -6.09 2.09
C VAL A 19 6.76 -4.91 2.65
N TYR A 20 6.90 -3.71 2.08
CA TYR A 20 6.15 -2.53 2.49
C TYR A 20 4.64 -2.69 2.23
N LEU A 21 4.28 -3.22 1.05
CA LEU A 21 2.90 -3.55 0.69
C LEU A 21 2.31 -4.64 1.61
N PHE A 22 3.04 -5.72 1.87
CA PHE A 22 2.58 -6.74 2.81
C PHE A 22 2.44 -6.19 4.22
N LYS A 23 3.37 -5.36 4.69
CA LYS A 23 3.31 -4.75 6.02
C LYS A 23 2.11 -3.80 6.14
N ILE A 24 1.82 -2.99 5.13
CA ILE A 24 0.67 -2.08 5.18
C ILE A 24 -0.66 -2.82 5.05
N PHE A 25 -0.75 -3.90 4.26
CA PHE A 25 -2.02 -4.61 4.08
C PHE A 25 -2.30 -5.67 5.16
N VAL A 26 -1.28 -6.41 5.60
CA VAL A 26 -1.43 -7.52 6.56
C VAL A 26 -1.20 -7.06 8.00
N TRP A 27 -0.16 -6.25 8.25
CA TRP A 27 0.20 -5.88 9.61
C TRP A 27 -0.51 -4.61 10.09
N TRP A 28 -0.78 -3.69 9.17
CA TRP A 28 -1.49 -2.45 9.44
C TRP A 28 -2.73 -2.32 8.55
N PRO A 29 -3.68 -3.29 8.57
CA PRO A 29 -4.95 -3.07 7.91
C PRO A 29 -5.48 -1.79 8.53
N LYS A 30 -5.46 -0.68 7.76
CA LYS A 30 -6.12 0.56 8.16
C LYS A 30 -7.52 0.08 8.46
N LYS A 31 -7.88 0.00 9.74
CA LYS A 31 -9.28 -0.09 10.12
C LYS A 31 -9.88 1.05 9.33
N ARG A 32 -10.74 0.73 8.36
CA ARG A 32 -11.48 1.76 7.67
C ARG A 32 -12.13 2.51 8.82
N THR A 33 -11.65 3.72 9.08
CA THR A 33 -12.39 4.62 9.94
C THR A 33 -13.62 4.87 9.09
N ASP A 34 -14.71 4.19 9.43
CA ASP A 34 -16.05 4.45 8.92
C ASP A 34 -16.33 5.92 9.20
N LYS A 35 -15.86 6.78 8.30
CA LYS A 35 -16.08 8.21 8.29
C LYS A 35 -16.22 8.68 6.86
N SER A 36 -17.07 8.01 6.07
CA SER A 36 -17.72 8.63 4.90
C SER A 36 -18.83 7.76 4.24
N CYS A 37 -19.65 7.07 5.03
CA CYS A 37 -21.06 7.00 4.66
C CYS A 37 -21.77 7.83 5.72
N GLY A 38 -22.34 8.95 5.28
CA GLY A 38 -22.95 9.96 6.14
C GLY A 38 -23.88 9.31 7.15
N ASN A 39 -23.71 9.68 8.42
CA ASN A 39 -24.85 9.72 9.32
C ASN A 39 -25.90 10.59 8.64
N ASP A 40 -27.05 9.99 8.35
CA ASP A 40 -28.32 10.70 8.27
C ASP A 40 -28.35 11.90 7.30
N ASP A 41 -28.13 11.68 6.01
CA ASP A 41 -29.04 12.33 5.06
C ASP A 41 -29.07 11.60 3.71
N CYS A 42 -30.29 11.57 3.20
CA CYS A 42 -30.72 10.94 1.98
C CYS A 42 -30.12 11.70 0.78
N GLY A 43 -30.06 11.05 -0.38
CA GLY A 43 -29.46 11.65 -1.57
C GLY A 43 -30.07 13.00 -2.00
N CYS A 44 -29.26 13.79 -2.70
CA CYS A 44 -29.70 14.90 -3.55
C CYS A 44 -30.65 15.94 -2.90
N HIS A 45 -30.09 16.94 -2.21
CA HIS A 45 -30.22 18.37 -2.56
C HIS A 45 -29.21 19.21 -1.78
#